data_AF-A0A4P6KI39-F1
#
_entry.id   AF-A0A4P6KI39-F1
#
_cell.length_a   1.000
_cell.length_b   1.000
_cell.length_c   1.000
_cell.angle_alpha   90.00
_cell.angle_beta   90.00
_cell.angle_gamma   90.00
#
_symmetry.space_group_name_H-M   'P 1'
#
loop_
_entity.id
_entity.type
_entity.pdbx_description
1 polymer ?
#
loop_
_entity_poly.entity_id
_entity_poly.type
_entity_poly.pdbx_seq_one_letter_code
_entity_poly.pdbx_strand_id
1 'polypeptide(L)' 'MATKTRVSEAHVQRVLAEVQAGQQTAGEEMTPEGLELLARQVRGEISVDEAVEVIAARTRARLAARTA' A
#
# COMPACT_ATOMS: atom_id res chain seq x y z
N MET A 1 -4.29 11.77 -24.90
CA MET A 1 -3.67 11.23 -23.66
C MET A 1 -3.95 12.22 -22.55
N ALA A 2 -4.85 11.90 -21.61
CA ALA A 2 -5.09 12.78 -20.47
C ALA A 2 -3.88 12.74 -19.54
N THR A 3 -3.21 13.87 -19.37
CA THR A 3 -2.12 14.02 -18.40
C THR A 3 -2.74 13.81 -17.02
N LYS A 4 -2.53 12.64 -16.39
CA LYS A 4 -2.93 12.43 -15.00
C LYS A 4 -2.28 13.55 -14.17
N THR A 5 -3.10 14.41 -13.57
CA THR A 5 -2.61 15.45 -12.66
C THR A 5 -1.79 14.77 -11.58
N ARG A 6 -0.51 15.15 -11.44
CA ARG A 6 0.35 14.59 -10.39
C ARG A 6 -0.22 14.98 -9.03
N VAL A 7 -0.42 13.97 -8.19
CA VAL A 7 -0.79 14.16 -6.78
C VAL A 7 0.39 14.78 -6.05
N SER A 8 0.16 15.77 -5.19
CA SER A 8 1.24 16.40 -4.42
C SER A 8 1.73 15.44 -3.32
N GLU A 9 3.01 15.53 -2.96
CA GLU A 9 3.55 14.70 -1.89
C GLU A 9 2.86 14.98 -0.54
N ALA A 10 2.50 16.24 -0.28
CA ALA A 10 1.70 16.60 0.91
C ALA A 10 0.33 15.90 0.94
N HIS A 11 -0.31 15.69 -0.22
CA HIS A 11 -1.55 14.93 -0.29
C HIS A 11 -1.31 13.45 0.02
N VAL A 12 -0.25 12.85 -0.53
CA VAL A 12 0.12 11.45 -0.25
C VAL A 12 0.35 11.25 1.25
N GLN A 13 1.15 12.12 1.88
CA GLN A 13 1.46 12.03 3.31
C GLN A 13 0.23 12.18 4.19
N ARG A 14 -0.70 13.09 3.84
CA ARG A 14 -1.96 13.23 4.56
C ARG A 14 -2.82 11.96 4.48
N VAL A 15 -2.96 11.37 3.29
CA VAL A 15 -3.73 10.12 3.13
C VAL A 15 -3.07 8.96 3.89
N LEU A 16 -1.74 8.84 3.85
CA LEU A 16 -1.03 7.84 4.65
C LEU A 16 -1.31 7.99 6.14
N ALA A 17 -1.29 9.22 6.66
CA ALA A 17 -1.58 9.49 8.07
C ALA A 17 -3.05 9.19 8.44
N GLU A 18 -4.00 9.56 7.59
CA GLU A 18 -5.42 9.26 7.79
C GLU A 18 -5.69 7.75 7.85
N VAL A 19 -5.12 6.99 6.91
CA VAL A 19 -5.28 5.52 6.89
C VAL A 19 -4.59 4.88 8.09
N GLN A 20 -3.37 5.32 8.43
CA GLN A 20 -2.66 4.84 9.62
C GLN A 20 -3.47 5.06 10.90
N ALA A 21 -4.08 6.24 11.07
CA ALA A 21 -4.93 6.53 12.22
C ALA A 21 -6.18 5.64 12.26
N GLY A 22 -6.77 5.36 11.09
CA GLY A 22 -7.88 4.41 10.97
C GLY A 22 -7.51 2.99 11.39
N GLN A 23 -6.33 2.51 10.96
CA GLN A 23 -5.81 1.19 11.36
C GLN A 23 -5.53 1.13 12.86
N GLN A 24 -4.90 2.17 13.42
CA GLN A 24 -4.64 2.26 14.87
C GLN A 24 -5.92 2.25 15.69
N THR A 25 -6.97 2.92 15.21
CA THR A 25 -8.30 2.91 15.86
C THR A 25 -8.90 1.50 15.84
N ALA A 26 -8.62 0.70 14.80
CA ALA A 26 -9.02 -0.70 14.72
C ALA A 26 -8.11 -1.65 15.52
N GLY A 27 -7.08 -1.15 16.20
CA GLY A 27 -6.10 -1.96 16.93
C GLY A 27 -5.04 -2.60 16.04
N GLU A 28 -4.90 -2.14 14.80
CA GLU A 28 -3.97 -2.65 13.80
C GLU A 28 -2.81 -1.66 13.54
N GLU A 29 -1.70 -2.17 13.02
CA GLU A 29 -0.56 -1.35 12.59
C GLU A 29 -0.23 -1.63 11.12
N MET A 30 -0.03 -0.57 10.32
CA MET A 30 0.40 -0.76 8.95
C MET A 30 1.85 -1.22 8.91
N THR A 31 2.10 -2.28 8.15
CA THR A 31 3.46 -2.69 7.82
C THR A 31 4.15 -1.66 6.92
N PRO A 32 5.49 -1.56 6.94
CA PRO A 32 6.23 -0.71 6.00
C PRO A 32 5.90 -1.01 4.53
N GLU A 33 5.67 -2.28 4.22
CA GLU A 33 5.22 -2.74 2.91
C GLU A 33 3.82 -2.22 2.55
N GLY A 34 2.88 -2.25 3.50
CA GLY A 34 1.54 -1.69 3.32
C GLY A 34 1.56 -0.18 3.08
N LEU A 35 2.45 0.55 3.77
CA LEU A 35 2.65 1.99 3.58
C LEU A 35 3.19 2.31 2.17
N GLU A 36 4.17 1.54 1.69
CA GLU A 36 4.71 1.69 0.33
C GLU A 36 3.62 1.48 -0.72
N LEU A 37 2.84 0.39 -0.61
CA LEU A 37 1.78 0.06 -1.55
C LEU A 37 0.64 1.10 -1.51
N LEU A 38 0.27 1.59 -0.33
CA LEU A 38 -0.72 2.67 -0.20
C LEU A 38 -0.23 3.96 -0.87
N ALA A 39 1.04 4.34 -0.70
CA ALA A 39 1.59 5.53 -1.35
C ALA A 39 1.53 5.42 -2.89
N ARG A 40 1.83 4.25 -3.44
CA ARG A 40 1.74 3.98 -4.88
C ARG A 40 0.29 4.02 -5.39
N GLN A 41 -0.67 3.51 -4.59
CA GLN A 41 -2.09 3.59 -4.91
C GLN A 41 -2.59 5.04 -4.93
N VAL A 42 -2.22 5.86 -3.94
CA VAL A 42 -2.62 7.28 -3.89
C VAL A 42 -2.06 8.05 -5.07
N ARG A 43 -0.85 7.72 -5.52
CA ARG A 43 -0.25 8.30 -6.74
C ARG A 43 -0.88 7.78 -8.04
N GLY A 44 -1.75 6.77 -7.95
CA GLY A 44 -2.40 6.12 -9.10
C GLY A 44 -1.43 5.32 -9.97
N GLU A 45 -0.33 4.85 -9.37
CA GLU A 45 0.70 4.01 -9.99
C GLU A 45 0.29 2.54 -10.03
N ILE A 46 -0.50 2.11 -9.04
CA ILE A 46 -1.10 0.77 -8.96
C ILE A 46 -2.55 0.88 -8.50
N SER A 47 -3.36 -0.09 -8.92
CA SER A 47 -4.69 -0.34 -8.39
C SER A 47 -4.64 -1.10 -7.06
N VAL A 48 -5.79 -1.19 -6.39
CA VAL A 48 -5.96 -2.02 -5.18
C VAL A 48 -5.71 -3.49 -5.51
N ASP A 49 -6.25 -3.98 -6.63
CA ASP A 49 -6.09 -5.38 -7.05
C ASP A 49 -4.61 -5.73 -7.29
N GLU A 50 -3.87 -4.85 -7.94
CA GLU A 50 -2.41 -5.02 -8.11
C GLU A 50 -1.66 -5.03 -6.78
N ALA A 51 -2.05 -4.19 -5.82
CA ALA A 51 -1.44 -4.20 -4.49
C ALA A 51 -1.72 -5.51 -3.74
N VAL A 52 -2.93 -6.05 -3.84
CA VAL A 52 -3.31 -7.35 -3.26
C VAL A 52 -2.48 -8.48 -3.88
N GLU A 53 -2.31 -8.49 -5.21
CA GLU A 53 -1.49 -9.49 -5.90
C GLU A 53 -0.02 -9.44 -5.45
N VAL A 54 0.55 -8.26 -5.23
CA VAL A 54 1.91 -8.11 -4.69
C VAL A 54 2.04 -8.75 -3.30
N ILE A 55 1.09 -8.47 -2.41
CA ILE A 55 1.08 -9.04 -1.05
C ILE A 55 0.90 -10.56 -1.10
N ALA A 56 -0.01 -11.05 -1.94
CA ALA A 56 -0.26 -12.48 -2.10
C ALA A 56 0.96 -13.22 -2.66
N ALA A 57 1.64 -12.67 -3.67
CA ALA A 57 2.85 -13.24 -4.25
C ALA A 57 3.98 -13.32 -3.22
N ARG A 58 4.22 -12.24 -2.45
CA ARG A 58 5.26 -12.22 -1.41
C ARG A 58 4.94 -13.19 -0.28
N THR A 59 3.68 -13.29 0.12
CA THR A 59 3.24 -14.26 1.15
C THR A 59 3.50 -15.69 0.70
N ARG A 60 3.15 -16.04 -0.55
CA ARG A 60 3.47 -17.35 -1.15
C ARG A 60 4.97 -17.64 -1.15
N ALA A 61 5.80 -16.66 -1.53
CA ALA A 61 7.25 -16.82 -1.53
C ALA A 61 7.83 -17.07 -0.11
N ARG A 62 7.36 -16.32 0.91
CA ARG A 62 7.77 -16.51 2.31
C ARG A 62 7.37 -17.90 2.83
N LEU A 63 6.18 -18.38 2.48
CA LEU A 63 5.73 -19.71 2.89
C LEU A 63 6.57 -20.80 2.23
N ALA A 64 6.83 -20.71 0.93
CA ALA A 64 7.66 -21.67 0.21
C ALA A 64 9.07 -21.77 0.79
N ALA A 65 9.69 -20.64 1.15
CA ALA A 65 11.02 -20.60 1.77
C ALA A 65 11.06 -21.21 3.18
N ARG A 66 9.94 -21.31 3.89
CA ARG A 66 9.85 -21.94 5.22
C ARG A 66 9.66 -23.44 5.18
N THR A 67 9.18 -23.96 4.05
CA THR A 67 8.87 -25.39 3.85
C THR A 67 9.94 -26.13 3.03
N ALA A 68 10.92 -25.42 2.50
CA ALA A 68 12.09 -25.96 1.78
C ALA A 68 13.23 -26.24 2.75
#